data_AF-A0A9D4NAR2-F1
#
_entry.id   AF-A0A9D4NAR2-F1
#
_cell.length_a   1.000
_cell.length_b   1.000
_cell.length_c   1.000
_cell.angle_alpha   90.00
_cell.angle_beta   90.00
_cell.angle_gamma   90.00
#
_symmetry.space_group_name_H-M   'P 1'
#
loop_
_entity.id
_entity.type
_entity.pdbx_description
1 polymer ?
#
loop_
_entity_poly.entity_id
_entity_poly.type
_entity_poly.pdbx_seq_one_letter_code
_entity_poly.pdbx_strand_id
1 'polypeptide(L)'
;MVHEIENFFGVYLLLSQNERYKGRTYIGYTVDPNRRIKQHNTGAHAGGAYRTSGKGPWAMVLIIHGFPNEISGLRFEWAWQHPEKSRRLKHLPKKSRKENQFDYRFRIVSEMLRTAPWNRLALNIQWLKQEFARDFDPKLTPPLHMAVAYGPVKSKKILGESNSRTKGSNSNENLEITDAFTVPVSRHIRCAVCSELLKDTNLSLLRCYQPTCLMVSHIICLAKRFLEKKNENAVHIVPVEGACPKCNQNLLWGNLIRHKHGCYQNLSQGTDDDPVEDDHWTNELLSQVPM
;
A
#
# COMPACT_ATOMS: atom_id res chain seq x y z
N MET A 1 10.63 -4.79 -13.74
CA MET A 1 9.80 -3.56 -13.73
C MET A 1 9.65 -3.09 -12.28
N VAL A 2 9.99 -1.82 -11.98
CA VAL A 2 9.89 -1.25 -10.62
C VAL A 2 8.49 -0.67 -10.43
N HIS A 3 7.76 -1.11 -9.41
CA HIS A 3 6.43 -0.57 -9.13
C HIS A 3 6.54 0.77 -8.38
N GLU A 4 6.18 1.87 -9.04
CA GLU A 4 6.06 3.19 -8.42
C GLU A 4 4.72 3.36 -7.71
N ILE A 5 4.76 3.81 -6.45
CA ILE A 5 3.57 3.96 -5.60
C ILE A 5 3.60 5.34 -4.94
N GLU A 6 2.53 6.11 -5.17
CA GLU A 6 2.30 7.40 -4.55
C GLU A 6 1.69 7.24 -3.14
N ASN A 7 1.94 8.21 -2.24
CA ASN A 7 1.47 8.17 -0.84
C ASN A 7 1.77 6.84 -0.14
N PHE A 8 3.03 6.42 -0.24
CA PHE A 8 3.47 5.11 0.25
C PHE A 8 3.49 5.06 1.78
N PHE A 9 2.75 4.09 2.33
CA PHE A 9 2.80 3.70 3.73
C PHE A 9 3.02 2.19 3.79
N GLY A 10 4.14 1.76 4.36
CA GLY A 10 4.53 0.36 4.38
C GLY A 10 5.14 -0.10 5.69
N VAL A 11 4.87 -1.35 6.06
CA VAL A 11 5.48 -2.06 7.19
C VAL A 11 6.29 -3.23 6.63
N TYR A 12 7.58 -3.27 6.94
CA TYR A 12 8.52 -4.21 6.36
C TYR A 12 9.11 -5.17 7.39
N LEU A 13 9.62 -6.29 6.88
CA LEU A 13 10.42 -7.27 7.59
C LEU A 13 11.83 -7.29 7.01
N LEU A 14 12.82 -7.05 7.87
CA LEU A 14 14.24 -7.21 7.58
C LEU A 14 14.72 -8.57 8.07
N LEU A 15 15.69 -9.12 7.37
CA LEU A 15 16.46 -10.29 7.75
C LEU A 15 17.96 -9.97 7.66
N SER A 16 18.70 -10.22 8.74
CA SER A 16 20.16 -10.05 8.75
C SER A 16 20.81 -11.16 7.92
N GLN A 17 21.66 -10.75 6.98
CA GLN A 17 22.50 -11.61 6.16
C GLN A 17 23.89 -11.82 6.77
N ASN A 18 24.17 -11.19 7.91
CA ASN A 18 25.43 -11.33 8.61
C ASN A 18 25.50 -12.70 9.28
N GLU A 19 26.56 -13.49 9.03
CA GLU A 19 26.73 -14.83 9.58
C GLU A 19 26.65 -14.87 11.12
N ARG A 20 27.23 -13.86 11.79
CA ARG A 20 27.20 -13.73 13.25
C ARG A 20 25.80 -13.44 13.79
N TYR A 21 24.93 -12.86 12.98
CA TYR A 21 23.57 -12.47 13.34
C TYR A 21 22.51 -13.13 12.48
N LYS A 22 22.85 -14.28 11.87
CA LYS A 22 22.01 -15.00 10.92
C LYS A 22 20.65 -15.30 11.53
N GLY A 23 19.59 -15.06 10.76
CA GLY A 23 18.21 -15.29 11.21
C GLY A 23 17.64 -14.21 12.13
N ARG A 24 18.40 -13.15 12.46
CA ARG A 24 17.81 -11.99 13.16
C ARG A 24 16.87 -11.24 12.24
N THR A 25 15.70 -10.90 12.78
CA THR A 25 14.67 -10.13 12.08
C THR A 25 14.47 -8.76 12.71
N TYR A 26 14.04 -7.79 11.91
CA TYR A 26 13.55 -6.50 12.40
C TYR A 26 12.29 -6.11 11.64
N ILE A 27 11.28 -5.61 12.34
CA ILE A 27 10.04 -5.11 11.73
C ILE A 27 10.04 -3.60 11.89
N GLY A 28 9.71 -2.86 10.83
CA GLY A 28 9.63 -1.41 10.90
C GLY A 28 8.63 -0.80 9.94
N TYR A 29 8.32 0.47 10.16
CA TYR A 29 7.47 1.28 9.29
C TYR A 29 8.30 2.26 8.43
N THR A 30 7.84 2.53 7.21
CA THR A 30 8.44 3.53 6.32
C THR A 30 7.45 4.10 5.31
N VAL A 31 7.75 5.33 4.87
CA VAL A 31 7.17 5.98 3.68
C VAL A 31 8.08 5.90 2.46
N ASP A 32 9.30 5.41 2.64
CA ASP A 32 10.32 5.27 1.60
C ASP A 32 11.19 4.04 1.91
N PRO A 33 10.92 2.88 1.30
CA PRO A 33 11.63 1.64 1.60
C PRO A 33 13.10 1.68 1.14
N ASN A 34 13.39 2.32 0.01
CA ASN A 34 14.74 2.39 -0.57
C ASN A 34 15.68 3.25 0.27
N ARG A 35 15.20 4.39 0.77
CA ARG A 35 15.95 5.19 1.74
C ARG A 35 16.10 4.44 3.06
N ARG A 36 15.03 3.81 3.56
CA ARG A 36 15.05 3.16 4.87
C ARG A 36 16.02 1.98 4.94
N ILE A 37 16.10 1.14 3.91
CA ILE A 37 17.05 0.02 3.91
C ILE A 37 18.51 0.51 3.92
N LYS A 38 18.82 1.59 3.20
CA LYS A 38 20.14 2.25 3.25
C LYS A 38 20.46 2.70 4.68
N GLN A 39 19.54 3.39 5.34
CA GLN A 39 19.72 3.83 6.73
C GLN A 39 20.03 2.67 7.69
N HIS A 40 19.34 1.54 7.56
CA HIS A 40 19.62 0.36 8.39
C HIS A 40 21.02 -0.22 8.17
N ASN A 41 21.48 -0.24 6.91
CA ASN A 41 22.78 -0.79 6.54
C ASN A 41 23.94 0.16 6.84
N THR A 42 23.73 1.47 6.79
CA THR A 42 24.71 2.47 7.23
C THR A 42 24.80 2.51 8.76
N GLY A 43 23.67 2.35 9.46
CA GLY A 43 23.62 2.24 10.92
C GLY A 43 22.95 3.45 11.61
N ALA A 44 22.97 3.43 12.94
CA ALA A 44 22.16 4.37 13.75
C ALA A 44 22.52 5.85 13.54
N HIS A 45 23.79 6.16 13.28
CA HIS A 45 24.27 7.51 13.01
C HIS A 45 23.66 8.13 11.74
N ALA A 46 23.19 7.31 10.80
CA ALA A 46 22.53 7.73 9.56
C ALA A 46 20.99 7.65 9.64
N GLY A 47 20.43 7.53 10.84
CA GLY A 47 18.98 7.41 11.06
C GLY A 47 18.44 5.98 10.98
N GLY A 48 19.31 4.97 10.96
CA GLY A 48 18.93 3.57 11.14
C GLY A 48 18.44 3.30 12.57
N ALA A 49 17.63 2.26 12.77
CA ALA A 49 17.21 1.88 14.11
C ALA A 49 18.41 1.39 14.96
N TYR A 50 18.48 1.78 16.23
CA TYR A 50 19.56 1.33 17.13
C TYR A 50 19.68 -0.20 17.17
N ARG A 51 18.53 -0.90 17.17
CA ARG A 51 18.49 -2.37 17.21
C ARG A 51 19.14 -3.03 15.99
N THR A 52 19.23 -2.34 14.85
CA THR A 52 19.80 -2.87 13.60
C THR A 52 21.27 -2.46 13.39
N SER A 53 21.79 -1.49 14.13
CA SER A 53 23.15 -0.97 13.97
C SER A 53 24.21 -2.07 14.18
N GLY A 54 25.21 -2.13 13.29
CA GLY A 54 26.32 -3.09 13.35
C GLY A 54 25.94 -4.57 13.18
N LYS A 55 24.71 -4.85 12.74
CA LYS A 55 24.18 -6.21 12.55
C LYS A 55 23.76 -6.48 11.10
N GLY A 56 24.08 -5.53 10.21
CA GLY A 56 23.91 -5.68 8.78
C GLY A 56 25.04 -6.52 8.14
N PRO A 57 24.96 -6.75 6.82
CA PRO A 57 23.95 -6.20 5.93
C PRO A 57 22.56 -6.80 6.19
N TRP A 58 21.54 -5.95 6.13
CA TRP A 58 20.12 -6.29 6.22
C TRP A 58 19.54 -6.36 4.83
N ALA A 59 18.72 -7.39 4.60
CA ALA A 59 17.83 -7.48 3.46
C ALA A 59 16.41 -7.13 3.92
N MET A 60 15.76 -6.19 3.23
CA MET A 60 14.31 -6.01 3.35
C MET A 60 13.65 -7.08 2.46
N VAL A 61 13.06 -8.09 3.08
CA VAL A 61 12.60 -9.29 2.36
C VAL A 61 11.12 -9.21 2.00
N LEU A 62 10.32 -8.60 2.86
CA LEU A 62 8.86 -8.48 2.73
C LEU A 62 8.43 -7.09 3.14
N ILE A 63 7.49 -6.49 2.41
CA ILE A 63 6.83 -5.25 2.80
C ILE A 63 5.32 -5.33 2.55
N ILE A 64 4.53 -5.06 3.59
CA ILE A 64 3.09 -4.88 3.49
C ILE A 64 2.84 -3.40 3.29
N HIS A 65 2.13 -3.00 2.22
CA HIS A 65 1.88 -1.60 1.92
C HIS A 65 0.49 -1.34 1.35
N GLY A 66 0.13 -0.07 1.18
CA GLY A 66 -1.23 0.34 0.83
C GLY A 66 -2.09 0.66 2.07
N PHE A 67 -1.44 0.91 3.22
CA PHE A 67 -2.14 1.43 4.39
C PHE A 67 -2.75 2.80 4.05
N PRO A 68 -3.96 3.12 4.56
CA PRO A 68 -4.64 4.37 4.22
C PRO A 68 -3.97 5.62 4.84
N ASN A 69 -3.14 5.43 5.87
CA ASN A 69 -2.40 6.49 6.55
C ASN A 69 -1.33 5.89 7.46
N GLU A 70 -0.44 6.76 7.96
CA GLU A 70 0.62 6.43 8.92
C GLU A 70 0.08 5.74 10.17
N ILE A 71 -1.00 6.23 10.77
CA ILE A 71 -1.57 5.68 12.02
C ILE A 71 -1.94 4.19 11.83
N SER A 72 -2.52 3.85 10.68
CA SER A 72 -2.90 2.48 10.36
C SER A 72 -1.67 1.58 10.19
N GLY A 73 -0.63 2.08 9.52
CA GLY A 73 0.66 1.39 9.37
C GLY A 73 1.37 1.17 10.71
N LEU A 74 1.48 2.20 11.54
CA LEU A 74 2.13 2.11 12.87
C LEU A 74 1.38 1.15 13.81
N ARG A 75 0.05 1.13 13.78
CA ARG A 75 -0.75 0.16 14.55
C ARG A 75 -0.51 -1.27 14.08
N PHE A 76 -0.33 -1.49 12.77
CA PHE A 76 0.03 -2.78 12.22
C PHE A 76 1.45 -3.18 12.64
N GLU A 77 2.44 -2.30 12.46
CA GLU A 77 3.83 -2.51 12.87
C GLU A 77 3.92 -2.94 14.34
N TRP A 78 3.29 -2.18 15.24
CA TRP A 78 3.33 -2.48 16.68
C TRP A 78 2.76 -3.86 16.99
N ALA A 79 1.62 -4.21 16.38
CA ALA A 79 1.01 -5.52 16.59
C ALA A 79 1.89 -6.67 16.06
N TRP A 80 2.59 -6.46 14.94
CA TRP A 80 3.51 -7.44 14.37
C TRP A 80 4.79 -7.60 15.20
N GLN A 81 5.29 -6.50 15.78
CA GLN A 81 6.42 -6.52 16.70
C GLN A 81 6.05 -7.23 18.02
N HIS A 82 4.83 -7.02 18.52
CA HIS A 82 4.35 -7.43 19.84
C HIS A 82 3.06 -8.27 19.79
N PRO A 83 3.04 -9.43 19.10
CA PRO A 83 1.83 -10.24 18.97
C PRO A 83 1.25 -10.69 20.31
N GLU A 84 2.10 -10.96 21.31
CA GLU A 84 1.70 -11.38 22.65
C GLU A 84 0.99 -10.29 23.47
N LYS A 85 1.24 -9.01 23.14
CA LYS A 85 0.60 -7.86 23.81
C LYS A 85 -0.61 -7.35 23.04
N SER A 86 -0.67 -7.64 21.74
CA SER A 86 -1.79 -7.24 20.90
C SER A 86 -3.06 -7.97 21.32
N ARG A 87 -4.10 -7.22 21.69
CA ARG A 87 -5.44 -7.77 22.00
C ARG A 87 -5.98 -8.67 20.89
N ARG A 88 -5.58 -8.40 19.64
CA ARG A 88 -6.00 -9.14 18.44
C ARG A 88 -5.21 -10.42 18.21
N LEU A 89 -3.99 -10.53 18.73
CA LEU A 89 -3.05 -11.61 18.40
C LEU A 89 -2.59 -12.43 19.61
N LYS A 90 -2.91 -11.99 20.83
CA LYS A 90 -2.49 -12.66 22.09
C LYS A 90 -2.94 -14.11 22.23
N HIS A 91 -3.95 -14.52 21.46
CA HIS A 91 -4.45 -15.89 21.42
C HIS A 91 -3.64 -16.80 20.50
N LEU A 92 -2.80 -16.22 19.62
CA LEU A 92 -1.96 -16.98 18.71
C LEU A 92 -0.84 -17.69 19.47
N PRO A 93 -0.43 -18.89 19.01
CA PRO A 93 0.65 -19.62 19.63
C PRO A 93 1.97 -18.86 19.51
N LYS A 94 2.70 -18.82 20.63
CA LYS A 94 4.06 -18.27 20.71
C LYS A 94 5.00 -19.05 19.77
N LYS A 95 6.15 -18.46 19.45
CA LYS A 95 7.18 -19.09 18.63
C LYS A 95 7.57 -20.46 19.20
N SER A 96 7.54 -21.50 18.38
CA SER A 96 8.02 -22.82 18.79
C SER A 96 9.57 -22.87 18.79
N ARG A 97 10.16 -23.90 19.40
CA ARG A 97 11.63 -24.09 19.34
C ARG A 97 12.11 -24.47 17.94
N LYS A 98 11.28 -25.14 17.14
CA LYS A 98 11.60 -25.60 15.77
C LYS A 98 11.40 -24.51 14.71
N GLU A 99 10.62 -23.48 15.02
CA GLU A 99 10.32 -22.36 14.13
C GLU A 99 11.42 -21.29 14.25
N ASN A 100 12.01 -20.87 13.13
CA ASN A 100 12.96 -19.75 13.16
C ASN A 100 12.22 -18.40 13.29
N GLN A 101 12.96 -17.32 13.56
CA GLN A 101 12.32 -16.01 13.76
C GLN A 101 11.65 -15.48 12.49
N PHE A 102 12.20 -15.76 11.32
CA PHE A 102 11.63 -15.30 10.05
C PHE A 102 10.27 -15.95 9.79
N ASP A 103 10.20 -17.29 9.85
CA ASP A 103 8.97 -18.04 9.65
C ASP A 103 7.92 -17.68 10.72
N TYR A 104 8.35 -17.46 11.96
CA TYR A 104 7.46 -16.93 13.01
C TYR A 104 6.85 -15.58 12.65
N ARG A 105 7.67 -14.62 12.22
CA ARG A 105 7.14 -13.31 11.82
C ARG A 105 6.25 -13.42 10.59
N PHE A 106 6.57 -14.29 9.64
CA PHE A 106 5.74 -14.54 8.47
C PHE A 106 4.38 -15.17 8.83
N ARG A 107 4.35 -16.15 9.73
CA ARG A 107 3.10 -16.72 10.24
C ARG A 107 2.23 -15.66 10.93
N ILE A 108 2.83 -14.83 11.78
CA ILE A 108 2.09 -13.76 12.48
C ILE A 108 1.50 -12.75 11.48
N VAL A 109 2.25 -12.34 10.45
CA VAL A 109 1.68 -11.40 9.45
C VAL A 109 0.57 -12.05 8.63
N SER A 110 0.69 -13.35 8.32
CA SER A 110 -0.37 -14.10 7.62
C SER A 110 -1.68 -14.10 8.41
N GLU A 111 -1.61 -14.29 9.74
CA GLU A 111 -2.77 -14.16 10.64
C GLU A 111 -3.31 -12.72 10.71
N MET A 112 -2.42 -11.73 10.75
CA MET A 112 -2.81 -10.32 10.77
C MET A 112 -3.58 -9.90 9.52
N LEU A 113 -3.18 -10.34 8.34
CA LEU A 113 -3.86 -10.04 7.07
C LEU A 113 -5.30 -10.57 7.03
N ARG A 114 -5.62 -11.57 7.87
CA ARG A 114 -6.97 -12.14 8.02
C ARG A 114 -7.75 -11.59 9.22
N THR A 115 -7.13 -10.76 10.05
CA THR A 115 -7.71 -10.24 11.29
C THR A 115 -8.23 -8.81 11.13
N ALA A 116 -9.42 -8.51 11.67
CA ALA A 116 -9.97 -7.15 11.66
C ALA A 116 -9.13 -6.19 12.52
N PRO A 117 -8.90 -4.94 12.08
CA PRO A 117 -9.53 -4.29 10.92
C PRO A 117 -8.74 -4.47 9.61
N TRP A 118 -7.59 -5.15 9.64
CA TRP A 118 -6.64 -5.18 8.52
C TRP A 118 -7.17 -5.97 7.33
N ASN A 119 -7.95 -7.01 7.58
CA ASN A 119 -8.55 -7.89 6.57
C ASN A 119 -9.55 -7.24 5.60
N ARG A 120 -9.84 -5.95 5.75
CA ARG A 120 -10.68 -5.18 4.81
C ARG A 120 -9.95 -3.98 4.21
N LEU A 121 -8.66 -3.83 4.51
CA LEU A 121 -7.80 -2.83 3.90
C LEU A 121 -7.27 -3.36 2.57
N ALA A 122 -7.13 -2.49 1.59
CA ALA A 122 -6.53 -2.82 0.29
C ALA A 122 -5.00 -2.88 0.38
N LEU A 123 -4.49 -3.77 1.23
CA LEU A 123 -3.07 -4.01 1.43
C LEU A 123 -2.51 -4.85 0.27
N ASN A 124 -1.23 -4.66 -0.03
CA ASN A 124 -0.46 -5.53 -0.91
C ASN A 124 0.67 -6.16 -0.08
N ILE A 125 0.93 -7.42 -0.36
CA ILE A 125 2.00 -8.22 0.21
C ILE A 125 3.10 -8.29 -0.85
N GLN A 126 4.18 -7.54 -0.64
CA GLN A 126 5.26 -7.45 -1.62
C GLN A 126 6.52 -8.18 -1.12
N TRP A 127 6.90 -9.25 -1.81
CA TRP A 127 8.20 -9.90 -1.65
C TRP A 127 9.26 -9.15 -2.44
N LEU A 128 10.19 -8.50 -1.75
CA LEU A 128 11.25 -7.70 -2.39
C LEU A 128 12.46 -8.56 -2.82
N LYS A 129 12.57 -9.77 -2.28
CA LYS A 129 13.66 -10.72 -2.49
C LYS A 129 13.08 -12.13 -2.64
N GLN A 130 13.10 -12.66 -3.86
CA GLN A 130 12.42 -13.90 -4.23
C GLN A 130 12.94 -15.10 -3.44
N GLU A 131 14.24 -15.13 -3.16
CA GLU A 131 14.93 -16.19 -2.43
C GLU A 131 14.45 -16.35 -0.98
N PHE A 132 13.76 -15.33 -0.42
CA PHE A 132 13.16 -15.38 0.91
C PHE A 132 11.65 -15.56 0.89
N ALA A 133 11.03 -15.63 -0.30
CA ALA A 133 9.59 -15.82 -0.40
C ALA A 133 9.15 -17.12 0.30
N ARG A 134 7.93 -17.09 0.84
CA ARG A 134 7.28 -18.20 1.52
C ARG A 134 5.88 -18.35 0.97
N ASP A 135 5.48 -19.60 0.78
CA ASP A 135 4.09 -19.90 0.52
C ASP A 135 3.27 -19.70 1.79
N PHE A 136 2.07 -19.17 1.62
CA PHE A 136 1.11 -19.10 2.71
C PHE A 136 0.64 -20.51 3.05
N ASP A 137 0.50 -20.80 4.34
CA ASP A 137 -0.29 -21.95 4.78
C ASP A 137 -1.68 -21.84 4.12
N PRO A 138 -2.24 -22.92 3.55
CA PRO A 138 -3.58 -22.89 2.94
C PRO A 138 -4.67 -22.33 3.88
N LYS A 139 -4.48 -22.47 5.20
CA LYS A 139 -5.38 -21.92 6.22
C LYS A 139 -5.06 -20.48 6.60
N LEU A 140 -4.00 -19.88 6.07
CA LEU A 140 -3.56 -18.51 6.37
C LEU A 140 -3.36 -17.67 5.11
N THR A 141 -3.96 -18.07 3.98
CA THR A 141 -3.93 -17.28 2.75
C THR A 141 -4.57 -15.91 2.96
N PRO A 142 -3.98 -14.84 2.42
CA PRO A 142 -4.58 -13.51 2.52
C PRO A 142 -5.93 -13.45 1.80
N PRO A 143 -6.83 -12.52 2.20
CA PRO A 143 -8.07 -12.27 1.46
C PRO A 143 -7.80 -11.97 -0.02
N LEU A 144 -8.70 -12.42 -0.92
CA LEU A 144 -8.52 -12.33 -2.38
C LEU A 144 -8.31 -10.90 -2.92
N HIS A 145 -8.80 -9.88 -2.22
CA HIS A 145 -8.63 -8.48 -2.62
C HIS A 145 -7.24 -7.90 -2.27
N MET A 146 -6.41 -8.64 -1.54
CA MET A 146 -5.04 -8.26 -1.21
C MET A 146 -4.08 -8.91 -2.20
N ALA A 147 -3.38 -8.10 -2.99
CA ALA A 147 -2.44 -8.62 -3.98
C ALA A 147 -1.16 -9.16 -3.32
N VAL A 148 -0.69 -10.32 -3.77
CA VAL A 148 0.67 -10.81 -3.52
C VAL A 148 1.50 -10.50 -4.75
N ALA A 149 2.60 -9.77 -4.58
CA ALA A 149 3.44 -9.29 -5.66
C ALA A 149 4.93 -9.45 -5.33
N TYR A 150 5.77 -9.38 -6.35
CA TYR A 150 7.20 -9.69 -6.28
C TYR A 150 8.03 -8.59 -6.93
N GLY A 151 9.24 -8.37 -6.43
CA GLY A 151 10.20 -7.40 -6.96
C GLY A 151 10.26 -6.08 -6.19
N PRO A 152 11.11 -5.14 -6.63
CA PRO A 152 11.36 -3.89 -5.92
C PRO A 152 10.18 -2.92 -5.96
N VAL A 153 10.08 -2.08 -4.95
CA VAL A 153 9.06 -1.01 -4.85
C VAL A 153 9.74 0.34 -4.68
N LYS A 154 9.22 1.36 -5.38
CA LYS A 154 9.69 2.74 -5.29
C LYS A 154 8.56 3.64 -4.85
N SER A 155 8.77 4.37 -3.75
CA SER A 155 7.84 5.41 -3.31
C SER A 155 8.02 6.66 -4.16
N LYS A 156 6.93 7.21 -4.70
CA LYS A 156 6.90 8.52 -5.35
C LYS A 156 6.21 9.52 -4.44
N LYS A 157 6.84 10.66 -4.19
CA LYS A 157 6.20 11.76 -3.44
C LYS A 157 5.33 12.56 -4.41
N ILE A 158 4.10 12.85 -4.02
CA ILE A 158 3.25 13.78 -4.78
C ILE A 158 3.75 15.20 -4.50
N LEU A 159 4.15 15.91 -5.55
CA LEU A 159 4.47 17.34 -5.49
C LEU A 159 3.16 18.10 -5.30
N GLY A 160 2.87 18.57 -4.08
CA GLY A 160 1.65 19.33 -3.78
C GLY A 160 1.27 19.40 -2.30
N GLU A 161 1.67 18.44 -1.47
CA GLU A 161 1.50 18.50 0.00
C GLU A 161 2.79 19.01 0.67
N SER A 162 3.21 20.22 0.31
CA SER A 162 4.10 20.97 1.20
C SER A 162 3.28 21.40 2.41
N ASN A 163 3.59 20.83 3.58
CA ASN A 163 3.22 21.43 4.87
C ASN A 163 3.63 22.91 4.86
N SER A 164 2.66 23.80 4.63
CA SER A 164 2.83 25.24 4.77
C SER A 164 2.95 25.58 6.25
N ARG A 165 4.14 25.38 6.81
CA ARG A 165 4.62 26.23 7.89
C ARG A 165 5.26 27.45 7.25
N THR A 166 4.43 28.37 6.78
CA THR A 166 4.90 29.66 6.31
C THR A 166 4.74 30.65 7.44
N LYS A 167 5.89 31.11 7.97
CA LYS A 167 6.02 32.39 8.66
C LYS A 167 5.39 33.47 7.77
N GLY A 168 4.68 34.39 8.41
CA GLY A 168 4.00 35.48 7.72
C GLY A 168 4.94 36.35 6.90
N SER A 169 4.42 36.82 5.78
CA SER A 169 4.70 38.16 5.26
C SER A 169 3.49 38.62 4.47
N ASN A 170 2.94 39.76 4.89
CA ASN A 170 1.91 40.49 4.18
C ASN A 170 2.47 41.02 2.85
N SER A 171 1.70 40.85 1.79
CA SER A 171 1.62 41.83 0.70
C SER A 171 0.31 41.61 -0.06
N ASN A 172 -0.60 42.57 0.11
CA ASN A 172 -1.79 42.75 -0.69
C ASN A 172 -1.37 43.13 -2.11
N GLU A 173 -1.74 42.33 -3.11
CA GLU A 173 -1.91 42.82 -4.48
C GLU A 173 -3.19 42.21 -5.06
N ASN A 174 -4.20 43.07 -5.21
CA ASN A 174 -5.37 42.84 -6.05
C ASN A 174 -4.90 42.82 -7.50
N LEU A 175 -5.09 41.71 -8.21
CA LEU A 175 -5.13 41.71 -9.67
C LEU A 175 -6.49 41.21 -10.13
N GLU A 176 -7.32 42.16 -10.53
CA GLU A 176 -8.49 41.93 -11.38
C GLU A 176 -8.00 41.49 -12.76
N ILE A 177 -8.49 40.35 -13.25
CA ILE A 177 -8.45 40.01 -14.67
C ILE A 177 -9.88 39.71 -15.11
N THR A 178 -10.50 40.72 -15.70
CA THR A 178 -11.59 40.58 -16.66
C THR A 178 -11.00 40.01 -17.96
N ASP A 179 -11.52 38.91 -18.49
CA ASP A 179 -12.22 38.93 -19.79
C ASP A 179 -12.77 37.54 -20.19
N ALA A 180 -13.94 37.62 -20.84
CA ALA A 180 -14.61 36.72 -21.76
C ALA A 180 -14.10 35.28 -21.95
N PHE A 181 -14.80 34.32 -21.35
CA PHE A 181 -15.25 33.11 -22.06
C PHE A 181 -16.48 32.56 -21.33
N THR A 182 -17.67 32.82 -21.88
CA THR A 182 -18.93 32.23 -21.41
C THR A 182 -18.90 30.72 -21.68
N VAL A 183 -18.42 29.95 -20.69
CA VAL A 183 -18.50 28.49 -20.70
C VAL A 183 -19.92 28.07 -20.34
N PRO A 184 -20.62 27.29 -21.17
CA PRO A 184 -22.04 26.99 -20.98
C PRO A 184 -22.28 26.02 -19.82
N VAL A 185 -23.25 26.38 -18.98
CA VAL A 185 -24.07 25.54 -18.07
C VAL A 185 -23.30 24.47 -17.28
N SER A 186 -23.10 24.74 -15.98
CA SER A 186 -22.69 23.72 -15.02
C SER A 186 -23.65 22.53 -15.11
N ARG A 187 -23.22 21.44 -15.75
CA ARG A 187 -23.95 20.17 -15.70
C ARG A 187 -23.86 19.67 -14.27
N HIS A 188 -24.91 19.94 -13.53
CA HIS A 188 -25.11 19.48 -12.17
C HIS A 188 -24.99 17.95 -12.12
N ILE A 189 -23.84 17.44 -11.70
CA ILE A 189 -23.58 15.99 -11.66
C ILE A 189 -24.39 15.40 -10.50
N ARG A 190 -25.14 14.33 -10.75
CA ARG A 190 -25.96 13.64 -9.74
C ARG A 190 -25.30 12.35 -9.29
N CYS A 191 -25.47 12.01 -8.02
CA CYS A 191 -25.03 10.76 -7.44
C CYS A 191 -25.77 9.59 -8.10
N ALA A 192 -25.03 8.59 -8.61
CA ALA A 192 -25.60 7.39 -9.21
C ALA A 192 -26.37 6.47 -8.24
N VAL A 193 -26.40 6.79 -6.94
CA VAL A 193 -27.07 5.99 -5.90
C VAL A 193 -28.27 6.73 -5.29
N CYS A 194 -28.09 7.96 -4.79
CA CYS A 194 -29.18 8.73 -4.17
C CYS A 194 -29.84 9.76 -5.09
N SER A 195 -29.34 9.95 -6.32
CA SER A 195 -29.85 10.93 -7.30
C SER A 195 -29.77 12.41 -6.88
N GLU A 196 -29.26 12.70 -5.68
CA GLU A 196 -28.98 14.05 -5.19
C GLU A 196 -27.79 14.68 -5.93
N LEU A 197 -27.77 16.01 -5.92
CA LEU A 197 -26.71 16.82 -6.49
C LEU A 197 -25.38 16.59 -5.78
N LEU A 198 -24.33 16.32 -6.54
CA LEU A 198 -22.98 16.25 -6.03
C LEU A 198 -22.45 17.67 -5.82
N LYS A 199 -22.03 17.98 -4.60
CA LYS A 199 -21.27 19.21 -4.33
C LYS A 199 -19.85 19.01 -4.86
N ASP A 200 -19.27 20.00 -5.54
CA ASP A 200 -18.01 19.94 -6.30
C ASP A 200 -16.72 19.69 -5.49
N THR A 201 -16.83 19.13 -4.29
CA THR A 201 -15.68 18.72 -3.50
C THR A 201 -15.22 17.33 -3.95
N ASN A 202 -14.12 17.27 -4.72
CA ASN A 202 -13.45 16.01 -5.09
C ASN A 202 -13.23 15.07 -3.88
N LEU A 203 -13.13 15.63 -2.67
CA LEU A 203 -12.98 14.91 -1.40
C LEU A 203 -14.17 14.02 -1.03
N SER A 204 -15.38 14.23 -1.55
CA SER A 204 -16.58 13.46 -1.15
C SER A 204 -17.09 12.51 -2.24
N LEU A 205 -16.44 12.48 -3.39
CA LEU A 205 -16.91 11.78 -4.59
C LEU A 205 -16.03 10.56 -4.94
N LEU A 206 -16.64 9.58 -5.59
CA LEU A 206 -15.97 8.45 -6.23
C LEU A 206 -16.41 8.33 -7.68
N ARG A 207 -15.44 8.01 -8.55
CA ARG A 207 -15.65 7.71 -9.98
C ARG A 207 -15.29 6.25 -10.23
N CYS A 208 -16.05 5.58 -11.10
CA CYS A 208 -15.66 4.25 -11.56
C CYS A 208 -14.31 4.34 -12.29
N TYR A 209 -13.42 3.36 -12.03
CA TYR A 209 -12.12 3.27 -12.72
C TYR A 209 -12.23 2.56 -14.08
N GLN A 210 -13.43 2.16 -14.50
CA GLN A 210 -13.64 1.57 -15.83
C GLN A 210 -13.67 2.68 -16.89
N PRO A 211 -12.85 2.61 -17.96
CA PRO A 211 -12.63 3.74 -18.88
C PRO A 211 -13.89 4.33 -19.52
N THR A 212 -14.88 3.49 -19.84
CA THR A 212 -16.13 3.90 -20.51
C THR A 212 -17.27 4.21 -19.54
N CYS A 213 -17.07 4.06 -18.22
CA CYS A 213 -18.13 4.19 -17.24
C CYS A 213 -18.22 5.61 -16.66
N LEU A 214 -19.36 6.27 -16.88
CA LEU A 214 -19.64 7.60 -16.34
C LEU A 214 -20.26 7.58 -14.93
N MET A 215 -19.95 6.57 -14.12
CA MET A 215 -20.48 6.50 -12.75
C MET A 215 -19.74 7.47 -11.85
N VAL A 216 -20.51 8.34 -11.20
CA VAL A 216 -20.06 9.21 -10.12
C VAL A 216 -21.05 9.09 -8.96
N SER A 217 -20.55 9.01 -7.74
CA SER A 217 -21.38 8.88 -6.54
C SER A 217 -20.72 9.52 -5.32
N HIS A 218 -21.52 9.89 -4.33
CA HIS A 218 -20.99 10.14 -2.98
C HIS A 218 -20.28 8.89 -2.45
N ILE A 219 -19.15 9.08 -1.78
CA ILE A 219 -18.39 7.98 -1.16
C ILE A 219 -19.25 7.18 -0.18
N ILE A 220 -20.07 7.85 0.62
CA ILE A 220 -20.93 7.19 1.62
C ILE A 220 -22.05 6.40 0.95
N CYS A 221 -22.67 6.93 -0.11
CA CYS A 221 -23.75 6.22 -0.80
C CYS A 221 -23.23 4.95 -1.48
N LEU A 222 -22.07 5.02 -2.14
CA LEU A 222 -21.47 3.84 -2.75
C LEU A 222 -21.01 2.83 -1.70
N ALA A 223 -20.43 3.30 -0.59
CA ALA A 223 -20.04 2.42 0.52
C ALA A 223 -21.24 1.66 1.08
N LYS A 224 -22.34 2.35 1.39
CA LYS A 224 -23.58 1.73 1.86
C LYS A 224 -24.07 0.67 0.87
N ARG A 225 -24.15 1.01 -0.42
CA ARG A 225 -24.53 0.06 -1.48
C ARG A 225 -23.62 -1.17 -1.54
N PHE A 226 -22.31 -1.01 -1.39
CA PHE A 226 -21.38 -2.15 -1.43
C PHE A 226 -21.47 -3.01 -0.16
N LEU A 227 -21.91 -2.41 0.95
CA LEU A 227 -22.20 -3.09 2.20
C LEU A 227 -23.64 -3.66 2.23
N GLU A 228 -24.51 -3.28 1.29
CA GLU A 228 -25.86 -3.81 1.11
C GLU A 228 -25.84 -5.21 0.45
N LYS A 229 -25.31 -6.22 1.14
CA LYS A 229 -25.64 -7.64 0.90
C LYS A 229 -25.72 -8.42 2.22
N LYS A 230 -26.61 -9.42 2.17
CA LYS A 230 -27.43 -9.99 3.25
C LYS A 230 -26.70 -11.09 4.04
N ASN A 231 -27.01 -11.21 5.34
CA ASN A 231 -26.71 -12.35 6.23
C ASN A 231 -25.34 -12.45 6.93
N GLU A 232 -24.71 -11.34 7.29
CA GLU A 232 -23.67 -11.38 8.33
C GLU A 232 -24.07 -10.49 9.50
N ASN A 233 -24.12 -11.07 10.71
CA ASN A 233 -24.34 -10.33 11.97
C ASN A 233 -23.22 -9.30 12.26
N ALA A 234 -22.27 -9.11 11.35
CA ALA A 234 -21.16 -8.19 11.46
C ALA A 234 -21.45 -6.88 10.70
N VAL A 235 -21.63 -5.79 11.44
CA VAL A 235 -21.68 -4.44 10.86
C VAL A 235 -20.28 -4.06 10.40
N HIS A 236 -20.09 -4.00 9.08
CA HIS A 236 -18.85 -3.54 8.46
C HIS A 236 -18.94 -2.07 8.06
N ILE A 237 -17.83 -1.34 8.21
CA ILE A 237 -17.75 0.10 7.86
C ILE A 237 -17.04 0.31 6.52
N VAL A 238 -16.02 -0.51 6.22
CA VAL A 238 -15.19 -0.39 5.01
C VAL A 238 -15.62 -1.47 4.01
N PRO A 239 -16.14 -1.14 2.82
CA PRO A 239 -16.42 -2.12 1.78
C PRO A 239 -15.12 -2.75 1.25
N VAL A 240 -15.21 -3.98 0.74
CA VAL A 240 -14.10 -4.65 0.05
C VAL A 240 -14.30 -4.56 -1.46
N GLU A 241 -15.49 -4.90 -1.92
CA GLU A 241 -15.88 -4.86 -3.33
C GLU A 241 -17.38 -4.63 -3.49
N GLY A 242 -17.83 -4.34 -4.71
CA GLY A 242 -19.24 -4.27 -5.06
C GLY A 242 -19.48 -3.92 -6.52
N ALA A 243 -20.70 -4.20 -6.99
CA ALA A 243 -21.09 -3.95 -8.37
C ALA A 243 -21.38 -2.46 -8.62
N CYS A 244 -20.77 -1.91 -9.67
CA CYS A 244 -20.99 -0.54 -10.11
C CYS A 244 -22.47 -0.29 -10.44
N PRO A 245 -23.13 0.77 -9.91
CA PRO A 245 -24.54 1.03 -10.20
C PRO A 245 -24.84 1.41 -11.65
N LYS A 246 -23.83 1.74 -12.48
CA LYS A 246 -24.02 2.04 -13.91
C LYS A 246 -23.57 0.91 -14.84
N CYS A 247 -22.30 0.50 -14.79
CA CYS A 247 -21.77 -0.51 -15.73
C CYS A 247 -21.86 -1.95 -15.21
N ASN A 248 -22.36 -2.15 -13.98
CA ASN A 248 -22.49 -3.46 -13.32
C ASN A 248 -21.18 -4.26 -13.14
N GLN A 249 -20.03 -3.69 -13.51
CA GLN A 249 -18.72 -4.31 -13.26
C GLN A 249 -18.45 -4.40 -11.77
N ASN A 250 -17.82 -5.49 -11.32
CA ASN A 250 -17.37 -5.62 -9.95
C ASN A 250 -16.17 -4.70 -9.70
N LEU A 251 -16.24 -3.86 -8.68
CA LEU A 251 -15.23 -2.87 -8.35
C LEU A 251 -14.62 -3.17 -6.99
N LEU A 252 -13.29 -3.18 -6.91
CA LEU A 252 -12.59 -3.21 -5.63
C LEU A 252 -12.62 -1.83 -4.98
N TRP A 253 -13.02 -1.77 -3.71
CA TRP A 253 -13.07 -0.53 -2.94
C TRP A 253 -11.70 0.15 -2.87
N GLY A 254 -10.65 -0.64 -2.63
CA GLY A 254 -9.27 -0.16 -2.65
C GLY A 254 -8.89 0.56 -3.94
N ASN A 255 -9.28 0.00 -5.09
CA ASN A 255 -8.99 0.59 -6.39
C ASN A 255 -9.78 1.87 -6.64
N LEU A 256 -11.03 1.97 -6.15
CA LEU A 256 -11.80 3.21 -6.19
C LEU A 256 -11.13 4.33 -5.39
N ILE A 257 -10.63 4.03 -4.19
CA ILE A 257 -9.91 5.01 -3.36
C ILE A 257 -8.60 5.42 -4.04
N ARG A 258 -7.81 4.47 -4.56
CA ARG A 258 -6.57 4.77 -5.30
C ARG A 258 -6.84 5.62 -6.54
N HIS A 259 -7.88 5.29 -7.32
CA HIS A 259 -8.30 6.05 -8.49
C HIS A 259 -8.71 7.47 -8.15
N LYS A 260 -9.43 7.67 -7.03
CA LYS A 260 -9.76 9.01 -6.52
C LYS A 260 -8.52 9.85 -6.20
N HIS A 261 -7.48 9.24 -5.65
CA HIS A 261 -6.23 9.94 -5.31
C HIS A 261 -5.28 10.13 -6.52
N GLY A 262 -5.66 9.72 -7.72
CA GLY A 262 -4.82 9.83 -8.92
C GLY A 262 -3.81 8.68 -9.09
N CYS A 263 -3.73 7.75 -8.14
CA CYS A 263 -2.75 6.67 -8.10
C CYS A 263 -3.04 5.49 -9.06
N TYR A 264 -3.88 5.69 -10.08
CA TYR A 264 -4.32 4.65 -11.04
C TYR A 264 -3.69 4.82 -12.43
N GLN A 265 -2.84 5.83 -12.63
CA GLN A 265 -2.30 6.20 -13.94
C GLN A 265 -1.29 5.20 -14.54
N ASN A 266 -0.84 4.19 -13.78
CA ASN A 266 0.15 3.21 -14.24
C ASN A 266 -0.39 1.78 -14.43
N LEU A 267 -1.71 1.58 -14.54
CA LEU A 267 -2.29 0.27 -14.87
C LEU A 267 -2.59 0.10 -16.36
N SER A 268 -2.34 1.13 -17.18
CA SER A 268 -2.54 1.11 -18.62
C SER A 268 -1.26 1.48 -19.36
N GLN A 269 -0.35 0.52 -19.52
CA GLN A 269 0.53 0.32 -20.68
C GLN A 269 1.46 -0.87 -20.39
N GLY A 270 0.91 -2.07 -20.57
CA GLY A 270 1.69 -3.16 -21.16
C GLY A 270 1.54 -3.02 -22.67
N THR A 271 2.28 -2.09 -23.24
CA THR A 271 2.61 -2.12 -24.67
C THR A 271 4.12 -2.22 -24.69
N ASP A 272 4.58 -3.38 -25.16
CA ASP A 272 5.95 -3.62 -25.58
C ASP A 272 6.41 -2.43 -26.43
N ASP A 273 7.41 -1.70 -25.96
CA ASP A 273 8.34 -0.85 -26.72
C ASP A 273 8.96 0.17 -25.75
N ASP A 274 9.88 -0.29 -24.89
CA ASP A 274 10.95 0.56 -24.37
C ASP A 274 12.27 -0.21 -24.48
N PRO A 275 13.36 0.41 -24.96
CA PRO A 275 14.61 -0.30 -25.21
C PRO A 275 15.21 -0.79 -23.89
N VAL A 276 15.56 -2.07 -23.84
CA VAL A 276 16.33 -2.67 -22.76
C VAL A 276 17.73 -2.04 -22.76
N GLU A 277 17.99 -1.12 -21.83
CA GLU A 277 19.37 -0.77 -21.47
C GLU A 277 20.00 -1.97 -20.75
N ASP A 278 21.07 -2.48 -21.35
CA ASP A 278 21.88 -3.61 -20.89
C ASP A 278 22.51 -3.33 -19.52
N ASP A 279 21.83 -3.73 -18.44
CA ASP A 279 22.44 -3.87 -17.12
C ASP A 279 23.21 -5.20 -17.02
N HIS A 280 24.47 -5.10 -17.40
CA HIS A 280 25.71 -5.84 -17.10
C HIS A 280 25.73 -6.82 -15.88
N TRP A 281 24.74 -7.70 -15.70
CA TRP A 281 24.76 -8.75 -14.66
C TRP A 281 24.47 -10.17 -15.20
N THR A 282 24.07 -10.32 -16.46
CA THR A 282 23.74 -11.61 -17.09
C THR A 282 24.93 -12.32 -17.73
N ASN A 283 26.05 -11.63 -17.98
CA ASN A 283 27.20 -12.22 -18.69
C ASN A 283 28.22 -12.95 -17.80
N GLU A 284 28.04 -12.96 -16.46
CA GLU A 284 28.98 -13.61 -15.54
C GLU A 284 28.55 -15.04 -15.12
N LEU A 285 27.43 -15.55 -15.66
CA LEU A 285 26.89 -16.89 -15.36
C LEU A 285 27.03 -17.92 -16.49
N LEU A 286 27.68 -17.56 -17.61
CA LEU A 286 27.88 -18.48 -18.76
C LEU A 286 29.35 -18.89 -18.99
N SER A 287 30.29 -18.48 -18.13
CA SER A 287 31.73 -18.78 -18.30
C SER A 287 32.29 -19.81 -17.32
N GLN A 288 31.47 -20.51 -16.52
CA GLN A 288 31.95 -21.50 -15.54
C GLN A 288 31.27 -22.88 -15.62
N VAL A 289 31.08 -23.40 -16.84
CA VAL A 289 30.83 -24.84 -17.03
C VAL A 289 31.99 -25.43 -17.85
N PRO A 290 32.91 -26.18 -17.24
CA PRO A 290 33.88 -26.98 -17.98
C PRO A 290 33.16 -28.15 -18.67
N MET A 291 33.53 -28.43 -19.93
CA MET A 291 33.24 -29.71 -20.59
C MET A 291 33.94 -30.87 -19.89
#